data_AF-A0A392TCU5-F1
#
_entry.id   AF-A0A392TCU5-F1
#
_cell.length_a   1.000
_cell.length_b   1.000
_cell.length_c   1.000
_cell.angle_alpha   90.00
_cell.angle_beta   90.00
_cell.angle_gamma   90.00
#
_symmetry.space_group_name_H-M   'P 1'
#
loop_
_entity.id
_entity.type
_entity.pdbx_description
1 polymer ?
#
loop_
_entity_poly.entity_id
_entity_poly.type
_entity_poly.pdbx_seq_one_letter_code
_entity_poly.pdbx_strand_id
1 'polypeptide(L)'
;RSTRGRVPNRDLQGYETIPDNLITDDGDLVHLALFVDIEPLSYATAAKSNVWRKAMEEEIHSIEKNDTWELVSLPSHKKAITVK
;
A
#
# COMPACT_ATOMS: atom_id res chain seq x y z
N ARG A 1 -21.47 -19.62 -26.86
CA ARG A 1 -20.65 -18.98 -25.79
C ARG A 1 -21.63 -18.27 -24.86
N SER A 2 -21.80 -18.77 -23.63
CA SER A 2 -22.80 -18.28 -22.68
C SER A 2 -22.48 -16.85 -22.23
N THR A 3 -23.29 -15.87 -22.63
CA THR A 3 -23.25 -14.51 -22.08
C THR A 3 -24.21 -14.44 -20.90
N ARG A 4 -23.72 -14.70 -19.69
CA ARG A 4 -24.48 -14.37 -18.48
C ARG A 4 -24.40 -12.86 -18.30
N GLY A 5 -25.49 -12.15 -18.60
CA GLY A 5 -25.65 -10.76 -18.17
C GLY A 5 -25.60 -10.73 -16.64
N ARG A 6 -24.73 -9.90 -16.07
CA ARG A 6 -24.65 -9.71 -14.62
C ARG A 6 -25.96 -9.05 -14.18
N VAL A 7 -26.84 -9.82 -13.55
CA VAL A 7 -28.09 -9.28 -12.99
C VAL A 7 -27.73 -8.65 -11.64
N PRO A 8 -27.93 -7.33 -11.45
CA PRO A 8 -27.67 -6.70 -10.17
C PRO A 8 -28.69 -7.18 -9.12
N ASN A 9 -28.26 -7.27 -7.86
CA ASN A 9 -29.15 -7.59 -6.73
C ASN A 9 -30.23 -6.49 -6.60
N ARG A 10 -31.45 -6.87 -6.19
CA ARG A 10 -32.62 -5.96 -6.12
C ARG A 10 -32.41 -4.74 -5.22
N ASP A 11 -31.63 -4.87 -4.16
CA ASP A 11 -31.39 -3.81 -3.17
C ASP A 11 -30.46 -2.70 -3.68
N LEU A 12 -29.92 -2.92 -4.88
CA LEU A 12 -28.90 -2.12 -5.54
C LEU A 12 -29.49 -1.52 -6.83
N GLN A 13 -30.78 -1.16 -6.85
CA GLN A 13 -31.37 -0.49 -8.03
C GLN A 13 -31.22 1.03 -8.00
N GLY A 14 -30.90 1.61 -6.84
CA GLY A 14 -30.75 3.07 -6.66
C GLY A 14 -29.31 3.59 -6.64
N TYR A 15 -28.32 2.74 -6.89
CA TYR A 15 -26.91 3.15 -6.95
C TYR A 15 -26.39 3.13 -8.39
N GLU A 16 -25.63 4.14 -8.75
CA GLU A 16 -24.96 4.21 -10.05
C GLU A 16 -23.71 3.33 -10.02
N THR A 17 -23.67 2.29 -10.86
CA THR A 17 -22.46 1.49 -11.04
C THR A 17 -21.57 2.15 -12.08
N ILE A 18 -20.47 2.75 -11.64
CA ILE A 18 -19.43 3.26 -12.53
C ILE A 18 -18.55 2.07 -12.95
N PRO A 19 -18.34 1.82 -14.25
CA PRO A 19 -17.47 0.75 -14.68
C PRO A 19 -16.00 1.10 -14.40
N ASP A 20 -15.21 0.10 -13.97
CA ASP A 20 -13.81 0.27 -13.56
C ASP A 20 -12.89 0.86 -14.65
N ASN A 21 -13.33 0.80 -15.92
CA ASN A 21 -12.63 1.36 -17.08
C ASN A 21 -13.19 2.72 -17.54
N LEU A 22 -14.09 3.35 -16.78
CA LEU A 22 -14.61 4.66 -17.14
C LEU A 22 -13.52 5.72 -16.95
N ILE A 23 -13.32 6.51 -18.00
CA ILE A 23 -12.56 7.76 -17.96
C ILE A 23 -13.62 8.86 -17.81
N THR A 24 -13.53 9.67 -16.76
CA THR A 24 -14.45 10.80 -16.55
C THR A 24 -14.26 11.87 -17.62
N ASP A 25 -15.19 12.82 -17.74
CA ASP A 25 -15.09 13.93 -18.69
C ASP A 25 -13.84 14.80 -18.48
N ASP A 26 -13.28 14.76 -17.26
CA ASP A 26 -12.01 15.41 -16.88
C ASP A 26 -10.76 14.58 -17.27
N GLY A 27 -10.94 13.38 -17.83
CA GLY A 27 -9.87 12.50 -18.28
C GLY A 27 -9.33 11.55 -17.20
N ASP A 28 -9.92 11.53 -16.01
CA ASP A 28 -9.45 10.70 -14.90
C ASP A 28 -10.03 9.28 -15.00
N LEU A 29 -9.17 8.28 -14.97
CA LEU A 29 -9.56 6.89 -14.84
C LEU A 29 -10.09 6.66 -13.40
N VAL A 30 -11.30 6.11 -13.24
CA VAL A 30 -11.91 5.86 -11.92
C VAL A 30 -11.29 4.62 -11.26
N HIS A 31 -9.97 4.67 -11.04
CA HIS A 31 -9.18 3.67 -10.34
C HIS A 31 -8.69 4.19 -8.97
N LEU A 32 -9.52 4.99 -8.29
CA LEU A 32 -9.17 5.60 -7.01
C LEU A 32 -8.73 4.56 -5.97
N ALA A 33 -9.28 3.34 -6.01
CA ALA A 33 -8.94 2.26 -5.08
C ALA A 33 -7.49 1.73 -5.17
N LEU A 34 -6.73 1.96 -6.26
CA LEU A 34 -5.31 1.55 -6.33
C LEU A 34 -4.35 2.63 -5.84
N PHE A 35 -4.77 3.89 -5.78
CA PHE A 35 -3.87 5.01 -5.51
C PHE A 35 -3.91 5.50 -4.06
N VAL A 36 -4.95 5.16 -3.30
CA VAL A 36 -5.14 5.65 -1.92
C VAL A 36 -4.05 5.13 -0.96
N ASP A 37 -3.44 3.96 -1.25
CA ASP A 37 -2.49 3.28 -0.35
C ASP A 37 -1.14 2.94 -1.00
N ILE A 38 -0.66 3.72 -1.98
CA ILE A 38 0.63 3.42 -2.59
C ILE A 38 1.76 3.75 -1.60
N GLU A 39 2.39 2.70 -1.09
CA GLU A 39 3.58 2.82 -0.27
C GLU A 39 4.71 3.54 -1.03
N PRO A 40 5.49 4.37 -0.33
CA PRO A 40 6.62 5.06 -0.92
C PRO A 40 7.64 4.03 -1.41
N LEU A 41 7.90 4.03 -2.72
CA LEU A 41 8.86 3.12 -3.35
C LEU A 41 10.33 3.39 -3.00
N SER A 42 10.61 4.44 -2.21
CA SER A 42 11.98 4.78 -1.79
C SER A 42 12.01 5.29 -0.36
N TYR A 43 13.11 5.03 0.33
CA TYR A 43 13.36 5.62 1.64
C TYR A 43 13.28 7.16 1.60
N ALA A 44 13.82 7.79 0.55
CA ALA A 44 13.85 9.24 0.44
C ALA A 44 12.45 9.88 0.36
N THR A 45 11.48 9.18 -0.23
CA THR A 45 10.07 9.62 -0.27
C THR A 45 9.35 9.29 1.04
N ALA A 46 9.60 8.11 1.61
CA ALA A 46 9.03 7.69 2.90
C ALA A 46 9.45 8.61 4.05
N ALA A 47 10.75 8.90 4.17
CA ALA A 47 11.34 9.67 5.26
C ALA A 47 10.85 11.12 5.32
N LYS A 48 10.38 11.68 4.19
CA LYS A 48 9.78 13.02 4.14
C LYS A 48 8.32 13.04 4.64
N SER A 49 7.65 11.89 4.65
CA SER A 49 6.27 11.79 5.12
C SER A 49 6.24 11.59 6.63
N ASN A 50 5.49 12.45 7.32
CA ASN A 50 5.32 12.34 8.76
C ASN A 50 4.57 11.08 9.18
N VAL A 51 3.61 10.63 8.35
CA VAL A 51 2.83 9.41 8.60
C VAL A 51 3.74 8.19 8.58
N TRP A 52 4.56 8.06 7.53
CA TRP A 52 5.50 6.96 7.38
C TRP A 52 6.60 6.96 8.45
N ARG A 53 7.11 8.13 8.81
CA ARG A 53 8.08 8.26 9.89
C ARG A 53 7.50 7.81 11.23
N LYS A 54 6.25 8.18 11.52
CA LYS A 54 5.57 7.75 12.75
C LYS A 54 5.33 6.25 12.76
N ALA A 55 4.84 5.68 11.66
CA ALA A 55 4.64 4.24 11.53
C ALA A 55 5.96 3.46 11.71
N MET A 56 7.06 3.95 11.14
CA MET A 56 8.37 3.32 11.28
C MET A 56 8.89 3.35 12.72
N GLU A 57 8.68 4.46 13.44
CA GLU A 57 9.01 4.56 14.87
C GLU A 57 8.21 3.56 15.71
N GLU A 58 6.90 3.41 15.45
CA GLU A 58 6.03 2.46 16.14
C GLU A 58 6.46 1.00 15.90
N GLU A 59 6.91 0.68 14.68
CA GLU A 59 7.45 -0.64 14.34
C GLU A 59 8.78 -0.92 15.07
N ILE A 60 9.72 0.03 15.05
CA ILE A 60 11.00 -0.10 15.77
C ILE A 60 10.76 -0.32 17.26
N HIS A 61 9.88 0.48 17.87
CA HIS A 61 9.53 0.32 19.28
C HIS A 61 8.92 -1.06 19.59
N SER A 62 8.12 -1.59 18.66
CA SER A 62 7.52 -2.92 18.81
C SER A 62 8.56 -4.05 18.70
N ILE A 63 9.58 -3.89 17.84
CA ILE A 63 10.70 -4.81 17.73
C ILE A 63 11.52 -4.83 19.02
N GLU A 64 11.85 -3.65 19.56
CA GLU A 64 12.58 -3.50 20.82
C GLU A 64 11.80 -4.09 21.98
N LYS A 65 10.49 -3.80 22.08
CA LYS A 65 9.63 -4.32 23.15
C LYS A 65 9.55 -5.85 23.18
N ASN A 66 9.64 -6.48 22.02
CA ASN A 66 9.54 -7.93 21.89
C ASN A 66 10.90 -8.64 22.04
N ASP A 67 12.00 -7.88 22.21
CA ASP A 67 13.38 -8.38 22.24
C ASP A 67 13.72 -9.34 21.07
N THR A 68 13.05 -9.16 19.92
CA THR A 68 13.17 -10.09 18.78
C THR A 68 14.41 -9.81 17.95
N TRP A 69 14.82 -8.53 17.83
CA TRP A 69 15.98 -8.11 17.04
C TRP A 69 16.79 -7.03 17.78
N GLU A 70 18.10 -7.10 17.64
CA GLU A 70 19.08 -6.14 18.18
C GLU A 70 19.88 -5.53 17.04
N LEU A 71 20.10 -4.21 17.09
CA LEU A 71 21.03 -3.54 16.17
C LEU A 71 22.48 -3.77 16.62
N VAL A 72 23.15 -4.70 15.96
CA VAL A 72 24.58 -5.01 16.20
C VAL A 72 25.49 -4.40 15.14
N SER A 73 26.71 -4.05 15.52
CA SER A 73 27.78 -3.80 14.54
C SER A 73 28.04 -5.06 13.70
N LEU A 74 28.41 -4.90 12.43
CA LEU A 74 28.72 -6.02 11.55
C LEU A 74 29.77 -6.95 12.21
N PRO A 75 29.42 -8.22 12.50
CA PRO A 75 30.35 -9.13 13.15
C PRO A 75 31.54 -9.46 12.25
N SER A 76 32.68 -9.78 12.87
CA SER A 76 33.87 -10.22 12.13
C SER A 76 33.54 -11.45 11.27
N HIS A 77 34.12 -11.48 10.07
CA HIS A 77 33.94 -12.56 9.08
C HIS A 77 32.51 -12.75 8.56
N LYS A 78 31.60 -11.79 8.79
CA LYS A 78 30.28 -11.75 8.16
C LYS A 78 30.25 -10.69 7.05
N LYS A 79 29.40 -10.93 6.04
CA LYS A 79 29.13 -9.95 4.98
C LYS A 79 27.84 -9.23 5.32
N ALA A 80 27.85 -7.91 5.24
CA ALA A 80 26.63 -7.12 5.33
C ALA A 80 25.69 -7.52 4.19
N ILE A 81 24.41 -7.71 4.52
CA ILE A 81 23.37 -7.86 3.51
C ILE A 81 23.10 -6.47 2.97
N THR A 82 23.47 -6.23 1.72
CA THR A 82 23.12 -4.98 1.03
C THR A 82 21.80 -5.17 0.32
N VAL A 83 20.95 -4.16 0.35
CA VAL A 83 19.73 -4.10 -0.44
C VAL A 83 20.04 -3.23 -1.66
N LYS A 84 19.77 -3.75 -2.85
CA LYS A 84 19.91 -3.01 -4.12
C LYS A 84 18.68 -2.16 -4.39
#